data_AF-A0A1V3BXB6-F1
#
_entry.id   AF-A0A1V3BXB6-F1
#
_cell.length_a   1.000
_cell.length_b   1.000
_cell.length_c   1.000
_cell.angle_alpha   90.00
_cell.angle_beta   90.00
_cell.angle_gamma   90.00
#
_symmetry.space_group_name_H-M   'P 1'
#
loop_
_entity.id
_entity.type
_entity.pdbx_description
1 polymer ?
#
loop_
_entity_poly.entity_id
_entity_poly.type
_entity_poly.pdbx_seq_one_letter_code
_entity_poly.pdbx_strand_id
1 'polypeptide(L)'
;MSPSHRDHRSRGTLGTTLLAGVCCVGAVAYGVVVGPSMLPPQDVQATSAMTTQAGPDVAEEPEESVEEGPTGHLKIQVSDRGRAWVQTLMCTGDLEKDPAECAELAQAAEELHGDTGRPVGNEETASDDAAPTEAAAPDGEGLFTEVREGTVCTDEVYGPQEATIVGTWEGQEVETTLTRKGSCEEARWQRLRALTDQIS
;
A
#
# COMPACT_ATOMS: atom_id res chain seq x y z
N MET A 1 -18.42 67.34 -36.30
CA MET A 1 -18.32 66.05 -37.02
C MET A 1 -18.40 64.95 -35.97
N SER A 2 -19.31 64.01 -36.18
CA SER A 2 -19.96 63.17 -35.17
C SER A 2 -19.09 62.02 -34.62
N PRO A 3 -19.30 61.59 -33.37
CA PRO A 3 -18.83 60.29 -32.91
C PRO A 3 -19.76 59.19 -33.42
N SER A 4 -19.22 58.28 -34.24
CA SER A 4 -19.95 57.09 -34.68
C SER A 4 -20.07 56.10 -33.53
N HIS A 5 -21.29 55.99 -32.98
CA HIS A 5 -21.73 54.81 -32.24
C HIS A 5 -21.59 53.57 -33.13
N ARG A 6 -20.92 52.53 -32.64
CA ARG A 6 -21.05 51.18 -33.18
C ARG A 6 -21.83 50.32 -32.19
N ASP A 7 -22.97 49.87 -32.66
CA ASP A 7 -23.90 48.98 -31.98
C ASP A 7 -23.26 47.64 -31.60
N HIS A 8 -23.34 47.29 -30.32
CA HIS A 8 -23.22 45.92 -29.85
C HIS A 8 -24.46 45.13 -30.26
N ARG A 9 -24.39 44.46 -31.43
CA ARG A 9 -25.45 43.55 -31.86
C ARG A 9 -25.19 42.15 -31.29
N SER A 10 -25.86 41.88 -30.17
CA SER A 10 -26.43 40.60 -29.72
C SER A 10 -26.12 39.37 -30.59
N ARG A 11 -25.20 38.52 -30.12
CA ARG A 11 -24.96 37.15 -30.63
C ARG A 11 -24.83 36.10 -29.52
N GLY A 12 -25.28 36.41 -28.30
CA GLY A 12 -25.03 35.59 -27.11
C GLY A 12 -26.17 34.66 -26.65
N THR A 13 -27.31 34.62 -27.35
CA THR A 13 -28.56 34.08 -26.75
C THR A 13 -29.30 33.03 -27.58
N LEU A 14 -28.67 32.46 -28.62
CA LEU A 14 -29.24 31.33 -29.39
C LEU A 14 -28.42 30.03 -29.28
N GLY A 15 -27.23 30.06 -28.67
CA GLY A 15 -26.37 28.88 -28.55
C GLY A 15 -26.56 28.04 -27.29
N THR A 16 -27.11 28.61 -26.21
CA THR A 16 -27.17 27.97 -24.88
C THR A 16 -28.43 27.14 -24.64
N THR A 17 -29.50 27.35 -25.40
CA THR A 17 -30.77 26.63 -25.21
C THR A 17 -30.82 25.25 -25.88
N LEU A 18 -29.92 24.95 -26.83
CA LEU A 18 -29.85 23.64 -27.47
C LEU A 18 -28.98 22.61 -26.71
N LEU A 19 -28.02 23.05 -25.89
CA LEU A 19 -27.14 22.15 -25.12
C LEU A 19 -27.75 21.67 -23.79
N ALA A 20 -28.71 22.40 -23.22
CA ALA A 20 -29.35 22.01 -21.95
C ALA A 20 -30.36 20.84 -22.09
N GLY A 21 -30.89 20.59 -23.29
CA GLY A 21 -31.89 19.54 -23.51
C GLY A 21 -31.33 18.12 -23.54
N VAL A 22 -30.04 17.95 -23.86
CA VAL A 22 -29.42 16.62 -24.06
C VAL A 22 -28.97 15.96 -22.74
N CYS A 23 -28.69 16.74 -21.69
CA CYS A 23 -28.19 16.21 -20.42
C CYS A 23 -29.27 15.47 -19.60
N CYS A 24 -30.53 15.93 -19.65
CA CYS A 24 -31.59 15.37 -18.80
C CYS A 24 -32.19 14.05 -19.31
N VAL A 25 -31.99 13.69 -20.59
CA VAL A 25 -32.52 12.43 -21.16
C VAL A 25 -31.62 11.23 -20.83
N GLY A 26 -30.31 11.44 -20.68
CA GLY A 26 -29.36 10.35 -20.40
C GLY A 26 -29.51 9.73 -18.99
N ALA A 27 -29.84 10.53 -17.97
CA ALA A 27 -29.92 10.06 -16.59
C ALA A 27 -31.13 9.13 -16.34
N VAL A 28 -32.24 9.33 -17.06
CA VAL A 28 -33.45 8.52 -16.88
C VAL A 28 -33.30 7.12 -17.48
N ALA A 29 -32.53 6.96 -18.57
CA ALA A 29 -32.32 5.67 -19.22
C ALA A 29 -31.45 4.72 -18.38
N TYR A 30 -30.45 5.24 -17.65
CA TYR A 30 -29.56 4.40 -16.83
C TYR A 30 -30.26 3.80 -15.60
N GLY A 31 -31.25 4.49 -15.03
CA GLY A 31 -32.00 4.02 -13.87
C GLY A 31 -32.93 2.83 -14.13
N VAL A 32 -33.41 2.65 -15.38
CA VAL A 32 -34.33 1.56 -15.74
C VAL A 32 -33.59 0.24 -16.03
N VAL A 33 -32.32 0.29 -16.44
CA VAL A 33 -31.55 -0.92 -16.81
C VAL A 33 -30.88 -1.59 -15.61
N VAL A 34 -30.44 -0.82 -14.60
CA VAL A 34 -29.72 -1.37 -13.43
C VAL A 34 -30.64 -1.56 -12.21
N GLY A 35 -31.83 -0.97 -12.21
CA GLY A 35 -32.76 -0.94 -11.07
C GLY A 35 -33.32 -2.27 -10.55
N PRO A 36 -33.54 -3.35 -11.34
CA PRO A 36 -34.23 -4.53 -10.80
C PRO A 36 -33.32 -5.44 -9.97
N SER A 37 -32.02 -5.14 -9.80
CA SER A 37 -31.10 -5.94 -8.97
C SER A 37 -31.14 -5.59 -7.48
N MET A 38 -31.94 -4.59 -7.08
CA MET A 38 -32.07 -4.11 -5.70
C MET A 38 -33.48 -4.33 -5.12
N LEU A 39 -34.28 -5.23 -5.72
CA LEU A 39 -35.50 -5.72 -5.07
C LEU A 39 -35.15 -6.91 -4.16
N PRO A 40 -35.40 -6.85 -2.85
CA PRO A 40 -35.31 -8.02 -2.01
C PRO A 40 -36.42 -9.02 -2.40
N PRO A 41 -36.18 -10.35 -2.37
CA PRO A 41 -37.23 -11.32 -2.55
C PRO A 41 -38.28 -11.18 -1.42
N GLN A 42 -39.51 -10.87 -1.81
CA GLN A 42 -40.67 -10.90 -0.91
C GLN A 42 -41.07 -12.36 -0.65
N ASP A 43 -40.84 -12.78 0.59
CA ASP A 43 -41.63 -13.73 1.40
C ASP A 43 -42.36 -14.87 0.66
N VAL A 44 -41.67 -16.01 0.52
CA VAL A 44 -42.35 -17.31 0.54
C VAL A 44 -42.50 -17.76 1.98
N GLN A 45 -43.75 -17.84 2.42
CA GLN A 45 -44.19 -18.42 3.68
C GLN A 45 -43.54 -19.79 3.90
N ALA A 46 -42.62 -19.86 4.87
CA ALA A 46 -42.29 -21.10 5.55
C ALA A 46 -42.85 -21.00 6.97
N THR A 47 -44.05 -21.53 7.14
CA THR A 47 -44.50 -22.34 8.28
C THR A 47 -43.73 -22.15 9.60
N SER A 48 -44.44 -21.62 10.58
CA SER A 48 -44.16 -21.87 11.99
C SER A 48 -44.02 -23.37 12.27
N ALA A 49 -42.85 -23.82 12.70
CA ALA A 49 -42.73 -25.04 13.50
C ALA A 49 -41.47 -25.02 14.37
N MET A 50 -41.73 -25.02 15.68
CA MET A 50 -40.92 -25.58 16.76
C MET A 50 -39.73 -24.76 17.29
N THR A 51 -40.05 -24.15 18.43
CA THR A 51 -39.18 -23.93 19.58
C THR A 51 -38.09 -25.00 19.73
N THR A 52 -36.85 -24.55 19.90
CA THR A 52 -35.86 -25.22 20.76
C THR A 52 -35.17 -24.10 21.52
N GLN A 53 -35.30 -24.13 22.84
CA GLN A 53 -34.60 -23.25 23.75
C GLN A 53 -33.09 -23.42 23.54
N ALA A 54 -32.45 -22.42 22.95
CA ALA A 54 -31.08 -22.08 23.27
C ALA A 54 -31.15 -20.97 24.32
N GLY A 55 -30.33 -21.07 25.36
CA GLY A 55 -30.29 -20.11 26.46
C GLY A 55 -29.90 -18.70 25.99
N PRO A 56 -29.70 -17.75 26.91
CA PRO A 56 -29.02 -16.51 26.57
C PRO A 56 -27.55 -16.84 26.25
N ASP A 57 -27.29 -17.40 25.07
CA ASP A 57 -26.03 -17.16 24.39
C ASP A 57 -26.09 -15.68 24.02
N VAL A 58 -25.40 -14.88 24.83
CA VAL A 58 -24.93 -13.57 24.40
C VAL A 58 -24.30 -13.83 23.04
N ALA A 59 -24.96 -13.38 21.97
CA ALA A 59 -24.32 -13.27 20.69
C ALA A 59 -23.15 -12.32 20.93
N GLU A 60 -21.97 -12.88 21.17
CA GLU A 60 -20.74 -12.14 21.07
C GLU A 60 -20.77 -11.62 19.63
N GLU A 61 -21.02 -10.32 19.48
CA GLU A 61 -20.84 -9.64 18.21
C GLU A 61 -19.45 -10.06 17.74
N PRO A 62 -19.28 -10.60 16.52
CA PRO A 62 -17.96 -11.01 16.06
C PRO A 62 -17.07 -9.79 16.24
N GLU A 63 -16.12 -9.87 17.17
CA GLU A 63 -15.16 -8.81 17.41
C GLU A 63 -14.61 -8.48 16.03
N GLU A 64 -14.91 -7.29 15.50
CA GLU A 64 -14.37 -6.85 14.22
C GLU A 64 -12.87 -7.02 14.38
N SER A 65 -12.30 -7.99 13.66
CA SER A 65 -10.88 -8.24 13.66
C SER A 65 -10.26 -6.99 13.08
N VAL A 66 -9.86 -6.07 13.96
CA VAL A 66 -9.14 -4.86 13.57
C VAL A 66 -7.90 -5.37 12.87
N GLU A 67 -7.81 -5.13 11.56
CA GLU A 67 -6.61 -5.49 10.81
C GLU A 67 -5.44 -4.71 11.43
N GLU A 68 -4.59 -5.44 12.16
CA GLU A 68 -3.48 -4.85 12.89
C GLU A 68 -2.37 -4.52 11.87
N GLY A 69 -2.07 -3.23 11.75
CA GLY A 69 -1.04 -2.73 10.84
C GLY A 69 0.37 -2.84 11.42
N PRO A 70 1.39 -2.51 10.63
CA PRO A 70 2.75 -2.49 11.13
C PRO A 70 2.98 -1.36 12.14
N THR A 71 3.92 -1.55 13.04
CA THR A 71 4.34 -0.57 14.05
C THR A 71 5.79 -0.18 13.86
N GLY A 72 6.08 1.11 13.99
CA GLY A 72 7.45 1.59 13.79
C GLY A 72 7.60 3.11 13.83
N HIS A 73 8.84 3.54 13.97
CA HIS A 73 9.24 4.92 13.83
C HIS A 73 10.56 4.95 13.06
N LEU A 74 10.55 5.56 11.87
CA LEU A 74 11.71 5.62 11.01
C LEU A 74 12.01 7.08 10.69
N LYS A 75 13.26 7.48 10.83
CA LYS A 75 13.78 8.74 10.28
C LYS A 75 14.51 8.41 8.99
N ILE A 76 14.05 9.02 7.90
CA ILE A 76 14.57 8.79 6.57
C ILE A 76 15.20 10.08 6.08
N GLN A 77 16.44 10.00 5.63
CA GLN A 77 17.15 11.08 4.96
C GLN A 77 17.51 10.62 3.56
N VAL A 78 17.05 11.33 2.53
CA VAL A 78 17.41 11.07 1.14
C VAL A 78 18.19 12.27 0.61
N SER A 79 19.25 12.02 -0.15
CA SER A 79 20.09 13.06 -0.73
C SER A 79 20.45 12.78 -2.18
N ASP A 80 20.70 13.86 -2.92
CA ASP A 80 21.18 13.93 -4.30
C ASP A 80 22.18 15.10 -4.40
N ARG A 81 22.86 15.28 -5.54
CA ARG A 81 23.97 16.22 -5.82
C ARG A 81 23.75 17.68 -5.42
N GLY A 82 22.51 18.10 -5.13
CA GLY A 82 22.21 19.44 -4.65
C GLY A 82 20.94 19.56 -3.80
N ARG A 83 20.35 18.43 -3.38
CA ARG A 83 19.11 18.41 -2.61
C ARG A 83 19.22 17.35 -1.53
N ALA A 84 18.67 17.66 -0.37
CA ALA A 84 18.49 16.70 0.70
C ALA A 84 17.11 16.89 1.30
N TRP A 85 16.51 15.80 1.71
CA TRP A 85 15.19 15.78 2.31
C TRP A 85 15.17 14.80 3.49
N VAL A 86 14.39 15.14 4.52
CA VAL A 86 14.28 14.35 5.74
C VAL A 86 12.81 14.21 6.12
N GLN A 87 12.34 12.99 6.39
CA GLN A 87 11.07 12.71 7.05
C GLN A 87 11.24 11.89 8.31
N THR A 88 10.17 11.89 9.10
CA THR A 88 9.89 10.83 10.06
C THR A 88 8.61 10.14 9.64
N LEU A 89 8.65 8.82 9.50
CA LEU A 89 7.50 7.95 9.32
C LEU A 89 7.13 7.36 10.68
N MET A 90 5.85 7.40 11.02
CA MET A 90 5.31 6.79 12.23
C MET A 90 4.18 5.85 11.83
N CYS A 91 4.33 4.58 12.18
CA CYS A 91 3.31 3.55 12.01
C CYS A 91 2.87 3.11 13.41
N THR A 92 1.58 3.25 13.70
CA THR A 92 0.99 3.01 15.01
C THR A 92 0.31 1.65 15.12
N GLY A 93 0.15 0.96 13.99
CA GLY A 93 -0.60 -0.29 13.88
C GLY A 93 -2.08 -0.08 13.53
N ASP A 94 -2.49 1.18 13.33
CA ASP A 94 -3.84 1.56 12.95
C ASP A 94 -3.85 1.94 11.46
N LEU A 95 -4.28 1.01 10.61
CA LEU A 95 -4.24 1.17 9.15
C LEU A 95 -5.08 2.36 8.64
N GLU A 96 -6.09 2.80 9.40
CA GLU A 96 -6.91 3.96 9.00
C GLU A 96 -6.22 5.29 9.29
N LYS A 97 -5.36 5.34 10.31
CA LYS A 97 -4.64 6.55 10.73
C LYS A 97 -3.22 6.62 10.19
N ASP A 98 -2.62 5.48 9.92
CA ASP A 98 -1.23 5.38 9.53
C ASP A 98 -1.01 5.89 8.08
N PRO A 99 0.16 6.47 7.79
CA PRO A 99 0.53 6.84 6.43
C PRO A 99 0.55 5.63 5.48
N ALA A 100 0.21 5.84 4.22
CA ALA A 100 0.14 4.76 3.21
C ALA A 100 1.47 4.01 3.05
N GLU A 101 2.59 4.71 3.26
CA GLU A 101 3.93 4.15 3.22
C GLU A 101 4.12 2.99 4.22
N CYS A 102 3.40 2.99 5.35
CA CYS A 102 3.43 1.90 6.32
C CYS A 102 2.89 0.60 5.70
N ALA A 103 1.74 0.66 5.03
CA ALA A 103 1.12 -0.50 4.39
C ALA A 103 1.95 -0.98 3.17
N GLU A 104 2.53 -0.07 2.39
CA GLU A 104 3.40 -0.43 1.26
C GLU A 104 4.66 -1.16 1.72
N LEU A 105 5.27 -0.73 2.83
CA LEU A 105 6.43 -1.41 3.40
C LEU A 105 6.09 -2.80 3.95
N ALA A 106 4.91 -2.96 4.57
CA ALA A 106 4.45 -4.27 5.02
C ALA A 106 4.26 -5.24 3.84
N GLN A 107 3.62 -4.79 2.75
CA GLN A 107 3.48 -5.59 1.53
C GLN A 107 4.83 -5.98 0.94
N ALA A 108 5.77 -5.03 0.85
CA ALA A 108 7.12 -5.30 0.38
C ALA A 108 7.87 -6.33 1.27
N ALA A 109 7.61 -6.32 2.59
CA ALA A 109 8.18 -7.32 3.50
C ALA A 109 7.56 -8.71 3.28
N GLU A 110 6.25 -8.80 3.06
CA GLU A 110 5.56 -10.06 2.78
C GLU A 110 6.04 -10.69 1.47
N GLU A 111 6.23 -9.89 0.41
CA GLU A 111 6.75 -10.35 -0.88
C GLU A 111 8.13 -11.03 -0.74
N LEU A 112 8.98 -10.52 0.16
CA LEU A 112 10.30 -11.09 0.42
C LEU A 112 10.23 -12.40 1.18
N HIS A 113 9.33 -12.50 2.15
CA HIS A 113 9.11 -13.74 2.89
C HIS A 113 8.51 -14.83 1.99
N GLY A 114 7.65 -14.46 1.04
CA GLY A 114 6.99 -15.39 0.10
C GLY A 114 7.95 -16.15 -0.83
N ASP A 115 9.13 -15.59 -1.14
CA ASP A 115 10.12 -16.24 -2.02
C ASP A 115 10.93 -17.34 -1.31
N THR A 116 10.93 -17.36 0.02
CA THR A 116 11.61 -18.41 0.81
C THR A 116 10.81 -19.73 0.89
N GLY A 117 9.61 -19.77 0.30
CA GLY A 117 8.63 -20.86 0.43
C GLY A 117 8.65 -21.97 -0.63
N ARG A 118 9.64 -22.04 -1.52
CA ARG A 118 9.80 -23.22 -2.39
C ARG A 118 10.95 -24.10 -1.91
N PRO A 119 10.68 -25.19 -1.18
CA PRO A 119 11.70 -26.18 -0.92
C PRO A 119 12.09 -26.79 -2.28
N VAL A 120 13.30 -26.48 -2.75
CA VAL A 120 13.96 -27.32 -3.74
C VAL A 120 14.29 -28.59 -2.97
N GLY A 121 13.45 -29.61 -3.10
CA GLY A 121 13.67 -30.88 -2.43
C GLY A 121 15.03 -31.45 -2.82
N ASN A 122 15.97 -31.39 -1.89
CA ASN A 122 17.06 -32.35 -1.79
C ASN A 122 16.95 -33.04 -0.45
N GLU A 123 16.70 -34.34 -0.54
CA GLU A 123 16.51 -35.25 0.56
C GLU A 123 17.73 -35.26 1.50
N GLU A 124 17.43 -35.15 2.80
CA GLU A 124 18.05 -35.89 3.90
C GLU A 124 19.58 -35.91 4.00
N THR A 125 20.11 -35.18 4.97
CA THR A 125 21.07 -35.78 5.92
C THR A 125 20.98 -35.04 7.24
N ALA A 126 20.29 -35.67 8.19
CA ALA A 126 20.42 -35.35 9.60
C ALA A 126 21.85 -35.67 10.05
N SER A 127 22.46 -34.74 10.77
CA SER A 127 23.47 -35.06 11.78
C SER A 127 23.36 -34.01 12.89
N ASP A 128 22.78 -34.46 13.99
CA ASP A 128 22.87 -33.87 15.32
C ASP A 128 24.34 -33.56 15.69
N ASP A 129 24.61 -32.33 16.14
CA ASP A 129 25.46 -31.99 17.28
C ASP A 129 25.81 -30.49 17.27
N ALA A 130 25.14 -29.67 18.12
CA ALA A 130 25.76 -28.58 18.90
C ALA A 130 24.70 -27.75 19.67
N ALA A 131 25.02 -27.44 20.93
CA ALA A 131 24.23 -26.68 21.91
C ALA A 131 24.07 -25.18 21.54
N PRO A 132 23.10 -24.46 22.15
CA PRO A 132 22.65 -23.16 21.66
C PRO A 132 23.47 -22.04 22.29
N THR A 133 24.23 -21.30 21.50
CA THR A 133 24.65 -19.93 21.87
C THR A 133 24.95 -19.12 20.62
N GLU A 134 23.91 -18.67 19.95
CA GLU A 134 23.94 -17.42 19.20
C GLU A 134 22.52 -16.90 19.18
N ALA A 135 22.33 -15.61 19.47
CA ALA A 135 21.08 -14.96 19.14
C ALA A 135 20.82 -15.28 17.67
N ALA A 136 19.71 -15.95 17.38
CA ALA A 136 19.32 -16.23 16.02
C ALA A 136 19.31 -14.90 15.27
N ALA A 137 20.37 -14.63 14.50
CA ALA A 137 20.25 -13.71 13.40
C ALA A 137 19.10 -14.28 12.58
N PRO A 138 18.01 -13.53 12.34
CA PRO A 138 16.90 -14.08 11.61
C PRO A 138 17.44 -14.54 10.26
N ASP A 139 17.45 -15.86 10.02
CA ASP A 139 17.99 -16.52 8.83
C ASP A 139 17.10 -16.27 7.59
N GLY A 140 16.54 -15.07 7.47
CA GLY A 140 15.67 -14.63 6.38
C GLY A 140 16.06 -13.25 5.87
N GLU A 141 15.86 -13.00 4.58
CA GLU A 141 15.95 -11.66 4.01
C GLU A 141 14.81 -10.80 4.54
N GLY A 142 15.09 -9.97 5.54
CA GLY A 142 14.17 -8.93 6.00
C GLY A 142 14.19 -7.69 5.11
N LEU A 143 13.13 -6.88 5.20
CA LEU A 143 12.92 -5.66 4.41
C LEU A 143 14.15 -4.73 4.33
N PHE A 144 14.84 -4.52 5.46
CA PHE A 144 15.98 -3.61 5.58
C PHE A 144 17.36 -4.29 5.45
N THR A 145 17.40 -5.60 5.22
CA THR A 145 18.64 -6.39 5.16
C THR A 145 19.58 -5.84 4.08
N GLU A 146 20.86 -5.73 4.42
CA GLU A 146 21.92 -5.27 3.52
C GLU A 146 22.33 -6.34 2.51
N VAL A 147 22.96 -5.93 1.42
CA VAL A 147 23.50 -6.88 0.44
C VAL A 147 24.59 -7.70 1.11
N ARG A 148 24.44 -9.04 1.10
CA ARG A 148 25.44 -9.94 1.67
C ARG A 148 26.75 -9.81 0.91
N GLU A 149 27.86 -9.86 1.64
CA GLU A 149 29.18 -9.90 1.03
C GLU A 149 29.31 -11.10 0.08
N GLY A 150 29.96 -10.89 -1.07
CA GLY A 150 30.12 -11.92 -2.08
C GLY A 150 28.88 -12.17 -2.96
N THR A 151 27.79 -11.44 -2.75
CA THR A 151 26.66 -11.44 -3.70
C THR A 151 27.16 -10.92 -5.06
N VAL A 152 26.83 -11.64 -6.14
CA VAL A 152 27.22 -11.25 -7.49
C VAL A 152 26.28 -10.14 -7.97
N CYS A 153 26.81 -8.92 -8.07
CA CYS A 153 26.08 -7.73 -8.49
C CYS A 153 26.75 -7.11 -9.72
N THR A 154 26.00 -6.35 -10.53
CA THR A 154 26.60 -5.51 -11.57
C THR A 154 27.27 -4.28 -10.95
N ASP A 155 28.13 -3.60 -11.71
CA ASP A 155 28.76 -2.33 -11.33
C ASP A 155 28.02 -1.10 -11.91
N GLU A 156 26.76 -1.27 -12.37
CA GLU A 156 25.99 -0.20 -13.02
C GLU A 156 25.59 0.91 -12.04
N VAL A 157 25.65 2.17 -12.45
CA VAL A 157 25.23 3.31 -11.62
C VAL A 157 23.89 3.84 -12.13
N TYR A 158 22.83 3.63 -11.35
CA TYR A 158 21.46 4.04 -11.68
C TYR A 158 21.16 5.49 -11.29
N GLY A 159 21.90 6.05 -10.33
CA GLY A 159 21.72 7.44 -9.93
C GLY A 159 22.70 7.92 -8.86
N PRO A 160 22.75 9.24 -8.63
CA PRO A 160 23.53 9.84 -7.53
C PRO A 160 22.87 9.73 -6.15
N GLN A 161 21.63 9.24 -6.07
CA GLN A 161 20.87 9.29 -4.84
C GLN A 161 21.44 8.33 -3.79
N GLU A 162 21.42 8.79 -2.55
CA GLU A 162 21.78 8.02 -1.35
C GLU A 162 20.71 8.25 -0.28
N ALA A 163 20.39 7.21 0.49
CA ALA A 163 19.42 7.30 1.57
C ALA A 163 19.97 6.68 2.86
N THR A 164 19.69 7.30 4.00
CA THR A 164 19.97 6.78 5.34
C THR A 164 18.67 6.63 6.10
N ILE A 165 18.43 5.44 6.66
CA ILE A 165 17.22 5.09 7.39
C ILE A 165 17.63 4.63 8.78
N VAL A 166 17.06 5.27 9.81
CA VAL A 166 17.32 4.93 11.21
C VAL A 166 16.03 4.87 12.03
N GLY A 167 15.91 3.93 12.96
CA GLY A 167 14.79 3.86 13.89
C GLY A 167 14.40 2.42 14.24
N THR A 168 13.10 2.16 14.34
CA THR A 168 12.56 0.83 14.64
C THR A 168 11.41 0.49 13.71
N TRP A 169 11.36 -0.75 13.25
CA TRP A 169 10.29 -1.31 12.43
C TRP A 169 9.95 -2.71 12.95
N GLU A 170 8.67 -2.98 13.26
CA GLU A 170 8.20 -4.28 13.78
C GLU A 170 9.03 -4.79 14.98
N GLY A 171 9.44 -3.86 15.86
CA GLY A 171 10.29 -4.15 17.02
C GLY A 171 11.77 -4.37 16.72
N GLN A 172 12.19 -4.34 15.45
CA GLN A 172 13.59 -4.48 15.03
C GLN A 172 14.26 -3.11 14.88
N GLU A 173 15.46 -2.94 15.43
CA GLU A 173 16.28 -1.75 15.18
C GLU A 173 16.76 -1.72 13.72
N VAL A 174 16.59 -0.57 13.08
CA VAL A 174 17.00 -0.34 11.70
C VAL A 174 18.05 0.77 11.70
N GLU A 175 19.21 0.48 11.14
CA GLU A 175 20.22 1.46 10.76
C GLU A 175 20.85 0.95 9.46
N THR A 176 20.53 1.60 8.34
CA THR A 176 21.06 1.19 7.03
C THR A 176 21.24 2.37 6.09
N THR A 177 22.16 2.22 5.15
CA THR A 177 22.38 3.14 4.04
C THR A 177 22.14 2.45 2.71
N LEU A 178 21.52 3.17 1.78
CA LEU A 178 21.19 2.73 0.44
C LEU A 178 21.90 3.63 -0.57
N THR A 179 22.40 3.03 -1.63
CA THR A 179 22.91 3.76 -2.80
C THR A 179 22.25 3.23 -4.07
N ARG A 180 22.35 3.98 -5.16
CA ARG A 180 21.90 3.51 -6.48
C ARG A 180 23.06 3.00 -7.34
N LYS A 181 23.98 2.26 -6.72
CA LYS A 181 25.20 1.71 -7.34
C LYS A 181 25.20 0.18 -7.26
N GLY A 182 25.19 -0.44 -8.42
CA GLY A 182 25.12 -1.88 -8.61
C GLY A 182 23.70 -2.43 -8.52
N SER A 183 23.46 -3.56 -9.20
CA SER A 183 22.11 -4.13 -9.33
C SER A 183 21.48 -4.52 -8.00
N CYS A 184 22.27 -4.98 -7.02
CA CYS A 184 21.75 -5.43 -5.74
C CYS A 184 21.30 -4.26 -4.85
N GLU A 185 22.06 -3.17 -4.82
CA GLU A 185 21.67 -1.96 -4.10
C GLU A 185 20.48 -1.27 -4.77
N GLU A 186 20.41 -1.26 -6.11
CA GLU A 186 19.22 -0.77 -6.81
C GLU A 186 17.98 -1.62 -6.49
N ALA A 187 18.11 -2.95 -6.39
CA ALA A 187 16.99 -3.80 -5.99
C ALA A 187 16.49 -3.47 -4.56
N ARG A 188 17.41 -3.20 -3.62
CA ARG A 188 17.07 -2.71 -2.27
C ARG A 188 16.41 -1.34 -2.33
N TRP A 189 16.88 -0.44 -3.20
CA TRP A 189 16.26 0.87 -3.42
C TRP A 189 14.81 0.74 -3.87
N GLN A 190 14.53 -0.11 -4.87
CA GLN A 190 13.18 -0.32 -5.39
C GLN A 190 12.23 -0.92 -4.36
N ARG A 191 12.73 -1.85 -3.54
CA ARG A 191 11.99 -2.42 -2.39
C ARG A 191 11.58 -1.36 -1.36
N LEU A 192 12.41 -0.34 -1.16
CA LEU A 192 12.20 0.71 -0.16
C LEU A 192 11.70 2.02 -0.78
N ARG A 193 11.12 1.96 -1.99
CA ARG A 193 10.70 3.15 -2.74
C ARG A 193 9.69 4.03 -2.01
N ALA A 194 8.82 3.44 -1.20
CA ALA A 194 7.86 4.15 -0.34
C ALA A 194 8.56 5.17 0.59
N LEU A 195 9.81 4.92 0.95
CA LEU A 195 10.64 5.81 1.77
C LEU A 195 11.52 6.76 0.94
N THR A 196 11.87 6.40 -0.29
CA THR A 196 12.92 7.08 -1.06
C THR A 196 12.41 7.95 -2.22
N ASP A 197 11.16 7.79 -2.65
CA ASP A 197 10.64 8.41 -3.89
C ASP A 197 10.49 9.94 -3.83
N GLN A 198 10.69 10.58 -2.67
CA GLN A 198 10.58 12.02 -2.49
C GLN A 198 11.56 12.86 -3.32
N ILE A 199 12.66 12.27 -3.82
CA ILE A 199 13.66 12.94 -4.69
C ILE A 199 13.81 12.21 -6.06
N SER A 200 12.87 11.34 -6.43
CA SER A 200 12.89 10.57 -7.69
C SER A 200 12.62 11.45 -8.92
#